data_AF-A0AAP5Z2L6-F1
#
_entry.id   AF-A0AAP5Z2L6-F1
#
_cell.length_a   1.000
_cell.length_b   1.000
_cell.length_c   1.000
_cell.angle_alpha   90.00
_cell.angle_beta   90.00
_cell.angle_gamma   90.00
#
_symmetry.space_group_name_H-M   'P 1'
#
loop_
_entity.id
_entity.type
_entity.pdbx_description
1 polymer ?
#
loop_
_entity_poly.entity_id
_entity_poly.type
_entity_poly.pdbx_seq_one_letter_code
_entity_poly.pdbx_strand_id
1 'polypeptide(L)'
;MSAMGALISCLWPLIRLLKSQPIRLSSRLSLMRFAGREFSWQALAACAFCVAAVAVYQAPKTQETGFAIIALMLVSVALFMPFLMWHMFQSFSYTLRWVRVRWFFADAAASMSYRGVATMAFMLALAANIGVETMVGSFRDTTDKWLSQRLAADIYIYPTNNSAGRMSAWLQDQPEVESVWWRWEKDVPTEHGALQVVSTGPSEGELDSLTV
;
A
#
# COMPACT_ATOMS: atom_id res chain seq x y z
N MET A 1 1.60 -23.39 10.07
CA MET A 1 0.24 -22.80 10.04
C MET A 1 -0.38 -22.77 8.65
N SER A 2 0.37 -22.44 7.58
CA SER A 2 -0.15 -22.39 6.20
C SER A 2 -0.70 -23.73 5.66
N ALA A 3 -0.09 -24.86 6.02
CA ALA A 3 -0.56 -26.19 5.60
C ALA A 3 -1.94 -26.58 6.19
N MET A 4 -2.19 -26.22 7.45
CA MET A 4 -3.51 -26.42 8.08
C MET A 4 -4.58 -25.55 7.43
N GLY A 5 -4.25 -24.28 7.12
CA GLY A 5 -5.16 -23.38 6.41
C GLY A 5 -5.54 -23.91 5.02
N ALA A 6 -4.57 -24.43 4.27
CA ALA A 6 -4.81 -25.04 2.96
C ALA A 6 -5.70 -26.29 3.05
N LEU A 7 -5.46 -27.17 4.02
CA LEU A 7 -6.28 -28.36 4.24
C LEU A 7 -7.73 -28.01 4.58
N ILE A 8 -7.95 -27.04 5.48
CA ILE A 8 -9.28 -26.58 5.88
C ILE A 8 -10.02 -25.94 4.70
N SER A 9 -9.33 -25.12 3.90
CA SER A 9 -9.92 -24.46 2.73
C SER A 9 -10.30 -25.44 1.61
N CYS A 10 -9.56 -26.54 1.47
CA CYS A 10 -9.85 -27.58 0.46
C CYS A 10 -10.89 -28.61 0.92
N LEU A 11 -11.05 -28.80 2.24
CA LEU A 11 -11.98 -29.78 2.80
C LEU A 11 -13.43 -29.51 2.37
N TRP A 12 -13.86 -28.26 2.45
CA TRP A 12 -15.24 -27.88 2.16
C TRP A 12 -15.64 -28.03 0.67
N PRO A 13 -14.84 -27.53 -0.30
CA PRO A 13 -15.06 -27.82 -1.72
C PRO A 13 -15.04 -29.32 -2.05
N LEU A 14 -14.14 -30.09 -1.43
CA LEU A 14 -14.03 -31.54 -1.64
C LEU A 14 -15.29 -32.27 -1.18
N ILE A 15 -15.78 -31.96 0.03
CA ILE A 15 -17.03 -32.53 0.56
C ILE A 15 -18.22 -32.14 -0.33
N ARG A 16 -18.25 -30.91 -0.82
CA ARG A 16 -19.32 -30.41 -1.72
C ARG A 16 -19.31 -31.12 -3.07
N LEU A 17 -18.13 -31.39 -3.63
CA LEU A 17 -17.95 -32.16 -4.86
C LEU A 17 -18.40 -33.62 -4.68
N LEU A 18 -17.96 -34.28 -3.60
CA LEU A 18 -18.30 -35.67 -3.30
C LEU A 18 -19.79 -35.89 -3.06
N LYS A 19 -20.50 -34.90 -2.50
CA LYS A 19 -21.95 -34.98 -2.23
C LYS A 19 -22.83 -34.53 -3.40
N SER A 20 -22.26 -34.04 -4.50
CA SER A 20 -23.03 -33.53 -5.63
C SER A 20 -23.34 -34.65 -6.65
N GLN A 21 -24.63 -34.94 -6.87
CA GLN A 21 -25.06 -35.98 -7.82
C GLN A 21 -24.76 -35.57 -9.28
N PRO A 22 -24.09 -36.42 -10.09
CA PRO A 22 -23.63 -36.09 -11.44
C PRO A 22 -24.76 -35.85 -12.46
N ILE A 23 -25.97 -36.36 -12.18
CA ILE A 23 -27.15 -36.26 -13.07
C ILE A 23 -27.86 -34.90 -13.01
N ARG A 24 -27.55 -34.03 -12.04
CA ARG A 24 -28.13 -32.67 -11.95
C ARG A 24 -27.27 -31.58 -12.59
N LEU A 25 -26.18 -31.92 -13.28
CA LEU A 25 -25.28 -30.94 -13.91
C LEU A 25 -25.84 -30.33 -15.20
N SER A 26 -26.65 -31.07 -15.98
CA SER A 26 -27.22 -30.57 -17.23
C SER A 26 -28.45 -29.67 -17.04
N SER A 27 -29.31 -29.95 -16.05
CA SER A 27 -30.52 -29.15 -15.79
C SER A 27 -30.25 -27.81 -15.08
N ARG A 28 -29.04 -27.63 -14.53
CA ARG A 28 -28.59 -26.39 -13.87
C ARG A 28 -27.96 -25.37 -14.82
N LEU A 29 -27.96 -25.57 -16.14
CA LEU A 29 -27.72 -24.47 -17.09
C LEU A 29 -28.78 -23.35 -16.94
N SER A 30 -29.93 -23.65 -16.33
CA SER A 30 -30.96 -22.68 -15.93
C SER A 30 -30.55 -21.78 -14.73
N LEU A 31 -29.47 -22.11 -13.99
CA LEU A 31 -28.94 -21.22 -12.93
C LEU A 31 -28.25 -19.96 -13.48
N MET A 32 -28.07 -19.84 -14.80
CA MET A 32 -27.50 -18.65 -15.45
C MET A 32 -28.27 -17.35 -15.18
N ARG A 33 -29.48 -17.41 -14.61
CA ARG A 33 -30.30 -16.22 -14.32
C ARG A 33 -30.22 -15.67 -12.89
N PHE A 34 -29.64 -16.40 -11.94
CA PHE A 34 -29.62 -15.99 -10.52
C PHE A 34 -28.38 -15.19 -10.09
N ALA A 35 -27.33 -15.13 -10.92
CA ALA A 35 -26.09 -14.43 -10.60
C ALA A 35 -26.26 -12.92 -10.33
N GLY A 36 -27.15 -12.24 -11.06
CA GLY A 36 -27.36 -10.80 -10.89
C GLY A 36 -27.90 -10.43 -9.51
N ARG A 37 -28.79 -11.25 -8.93
CA ARG A 37 -29.36 -11.00 -7.60
C ARG A 37 -28.29 -11.15 -6.51
N GLU A 38 -27.46 -12.17 -6.60
CA GLU A 38 -26.37 -12.42 -5.66
C GLU A 38 -25.33 -11.28 -5.67
N PHE A 39 -24.94 -10.80 -6.86
CA PHE A 39 -24.03 -9.66 -6.98
C PHE A 39 -24.63 -8.37 -6.45
N SER A 40 -25.93 -8.12 -6.65
CA SER A 40 -26.59 -6.96 -6.04
C SER A 40 -26.60 -7.02 -4.51
N TRP A 41 -26.80 -8.21 -3.91
CA TRP A 41 -26.69 -8.38 -2.46
C TRP A 41 -25.25 -8.18 -1.96
N GLN A 42 -24.25 -8.66 -2.70
CA GLN A 42 -22.83 -8.40 -2.39
C GLN A 42 -22.50 -6.90 -2.48
N ALA A 43 -23.02 -6.19 -3.48
CA ALA A 43 -22.86 -4.75 -3.60
C ALA A 43 -23.52 -3.99 -2.44
N LEU A 44 -24.72 -4.39 -2.01
CA LEU A 44 -25.36 -3.82 -0.82
C LEU A 44 -24.54 -4.06 0.44
N ALA A 45 -24.01 -5.27 0.63
CA ALA A 45 -23.12 -5.58 1.74
C ALA A 45 -21.83 -4.74 1.68
N ALA A 46 -21.25 -4.55 0.49
CA ALA A 46 -20.10 -3.68 0.27
C ALA A 46 -20.39 -2.23 0.67
N CYS A 47 -21.55 -1.68 0.26
CA CYS A 47 -21.99 -0.36 0.67
C CYS A 47 -22.16 -0.26 2.19
N ALA A 48 -22.72 -1.29 2.84
CA ALA A 48 -22.84 -1.33 4.29
C ALA A 48 -21.47 -1.30 4.99
N PHE A 49 -20.49 -2.05 4.49
CA PHE A 49 -19.10 -1.99 5.00
C PHE A 49 -18.44 -0.63 4.76
N CYS A 50 -18.70 0.01 3.63
CA CYS A 50 -18.19 1.36 3.35
C CYS A 50 -18.79 2.40 4.30
N VAL A 51 -20.11 2.36 4.53
CA VAL A 51 -20.79 3.22 5.51
C VAL A 51 -20.27 2.95 6.92
N ALA A 52 -20.05 1.69 7.29
CA ALA A 52 -19.44 1.33 8.57
C ALA A 52 -18.03 1.91 8.71
N ALA A 53 -17.20 1.86 7.66
CA ALA A 53 -15.87 2.48 7.68
C ALA A 53 -15.94 4.00 7.90
N VAL A 54 -16.88 4.68 7.25
CA VAL A 54 -17.12 6.13 7.46
C VAL A 54 -17.63 6.42 8.87
N ALA A 55 -18.48 5.57 9.43
CA ALA A 55 -18.95 5.70 10.82
C ALA A 55 -17.80 5.54 11.82
N VAL A 56 -16.91 4.55 11.60
CA VAL A 56 -15.71 4.34 12.43
C VAL A 56 -14.75 5.53 12.32
N TYR A 57 -14.66 6.17 11.15
CA TYR A 57 -13.82 7.36 10.97
C TYR A 57 -14.23 8.56 11.86
N GLN A 58 -15.51 8.63 12.29
CA GLN A 58 -15.99 9.68 13.20
C GLN A 58 -15.60 9.43 14.66
N ALA A 59 -15.10 8.22 14.98
CA ALA A 59 -14.64 7.88 16.32
C ALA A 59 -13.26 8.50 16.64
N PRO A 60 -12.83 8.51 17.91
CA PRO A 60 -11.50 9.00 18.29
C PRO A 60 -10.39 8.30 17.49
N LYS A 61 -9.48 9.10 16.93
CA LYS A 61 -8.39 8.62 16.08
C LYS A 61 -7.38 7.83 16.90
N THR A 62 -7.49 6.51 16.84
CA THR A 62 -6.56 5.55 17.44
C THR A 62 -5.97 4.65 16.36
N GLN A 63 -4.83 4.03 16.64
CA GLN A 63 -4.19 3.10 15.69
C GLN A 63 -5.12 1.94 15.29
N GLU A 64 -5.87 1.40 16.26
CA GLU A 64 -6.86 0.34 16.04
C GLU A 64 -7.98 0.77 15.08
N THR A 65 -8.50 1.99 15.22
CA THR A 65 -9.52 2.51 14.27
C THR A 65 -8.97 2.62 12.85
N GLY A 66 -7.68 2.93 12.68
CA GLY A 66 -7.03 2.93 11.37
C GLY A 66 -7.04 1.55 10.71
N PHE A 67 -6.63 0.50 11.44
CA PHE A 67 -6.66 -0.87 10.94
C PHE A 67 -8.09 -1.35 10.64
N ALA A 68 -9.05 -1.02 11.50
CA ALA A 68 -10.45 -1.36 11.28
C ALA A 68 -11.00 -0.73 9.99
N ILE A 69 -10.71 0.55 9.73
CA ILE A 69 -11.14 1.26 8.51
C ILE A 69 -10.53 0.59 7.27
N ILE A 70 -9.23 0.27 7.28
CA ILE A 70 -8.56 -0.39 6.16
C ILE A 70 -9.18 -1.77 5.90
N ALA A 71 -9.42 -2.57 6.94
CA ALA A 71 -10.03 -3.89 6.81
C ALA A 71 -11.45 -3.80 6.22
N LEU A 72 -12.29 -2.88 6.72
CA LEU A 72 -13.65 -2.67 6.20
C LEU A 72 -13.64 -2.20 4.75
N MET A 73 -12.71 -1.30 4.39
CA MET A 73 -12.55 -0.83 3.01
C MET A 73 -12.07 -1.93 2.06
N LEU A 74 -11.09 -2.75 2.46
CA LEU A 74 -10.63 -3.89 1.65
C LEU A 74 -11.76 -4.89 1.39
N VAL A 75 -12.52 -5.23 2.42
CA VAL A 75 -13.68 -6.14 2.30
C VAL A 75 -14.76 -5.52 1.42
N SER A 76 -15.07 -4.24 1.61
CA SER A 76 -16.04 -3.50 0.79
C SER A 76 -15.67 -3.51 -0.69
N VAL A 77 -14.45 -3.10 -1.02
CA VAL A 77 -13.97 -3.04 -2.41
C VAL A 77 -13.94 -4.44 -3.04
N ALA A 78 -13.49 -5.46 -2.31
CA ALA A 78 -13.50 -6.83 -2.79
C ALA A 78 -14.92 -7.32 -3.13
N LEU A 79 -15.89 -7.09 -2.24
CA LEU A 79 -17.30 -7.47 -2.45
C LEU A 79 -17.97 -6.69 -3.58
N PHE A 80 -17.58 -5.43 -3.78
CA PHE A 80 -18.15 -4.57 -4.84
C PHE A 80 -17.63 -4.95 -6.24
N MET A 81 -16.41 -5.48 -6.33
CA MET A 81 -15.72 -5.71 -7.59
C MET A 81 -16.47 -6.64 -8.58
N PRO A 82 -17.03 -7.80 -8.17
CA PRO A 82 -17.75 -8.68 -9.10
C PRO A 82 -19.02 -8.02 -9.67
N PHE A 83 -19.71 -7.20 -8.86
CA PHE A 83 -20.88 -6.45 -9.32
C PHE A 83 -20.49 -5.44 -10.39
N LEU A 84 -19.42 -4.67 -10.17
CA LEU A 84 -18.93 -3.69 -11.12
C LEU A 84 -18.53 -4.34 -12.46
N MET A 85 -17.75 -5.42 -12.40
CA MET A 85 -17.35 -6.19 -13.59
C MET A 85 -18.55 -6.78 -14.33
N TRP A 86 -19.49 -7.41 -13.61
CA TRP A 86 -20.71 -7.96 -14.20
C TRP A 86 -21.53 -6.88 -14.90
N HIS A 87 -21.74 -5.73 -14.24
CA HIS A 87 -22.48 -4.61 -14.81
C HIS A 87 -21.79 -4.02 -16.03
N MET A 88 -20.46 -3.90 -16.02
CA MET A 88 -19.66 -3.46 -17.15
C MET A 88 -19.81 -4.42 -18.35
N PHE A 89 -19.64 -5.72 -18.14
CA PHE A 89 -19.79 -6.72 -19.22
C PHE A 89 -21.22 -6.75 -19.77
N GLN A 90 -22.23 -6.65 -18.91
CA GLN A 90 -23.63 -6.60 -19.34
C GLN A 90 -23.90 -5.32 -20.16
N SER A 91 -23.39 -4.18 -19.73
CA SER A 91 -23.53 -2.90 -20.43
C SER A 91 -22.87 -2.94 -21.81
N PHE A 92 -21.68 -3.53 -21.91
CA PHE A 92 -20.98 -3.73 -23.18
C PHE A 92 -21.71 -4.70 -24.10
N SER A 93 -22.35 -5.73 -23.56
CA SER A 93 -23.21 -6.62 -24.35
C SER A 93 -24.35 -5.84 -25.02
N TYR A 94 -24.99 -4.87 -24.35
CA TYR A 94 -26.07 -4.09 -24.97
C TYR A 94 -25.60 -2.93 -25.84
N THR A 95 -24.43 -2.34 -25.56
CA THR A 95 -23.96 -1.12 -26.21
C THR A 95 -23.20 -1.38 -27.51
N LEU A 96 -22.49 -2.52 -27.60
CA LEU A 96 -21.61 -2.80 -28.74
C LEU A 96 -22.39 -3.31 -29.96
N ARG A 97 -22.16 -2.68 -31.11
CA ARG A 97 -22.81 -3.01 -32.40
C ARG A 97 -22.32 -4.32 -33.01
N TRP A 98 -21.09 -4.74 -32.72
CA TRP A 98 -20.46 -5.91 -33.35
C TRP A 98 -20.90 -7.21 -32.67
N VAL A 99 -21.52 -8.11 -33.45
CA VAL A 99 -22.12 -9.37 -32.95
C VAL A 99 -21.12 -10.25 -32.20
N ARG A 100 -19.89 -10.41 -32.71
CA ARG A 100 -18.86 -11.23 -32.06
C ARG A 100 -18.46 -10.70 -30.68
N VAL A 101 -18.30 -9.38 -30.57
CA VAL A 101 -17.88 -8.71 -29.33
C VAL A 101 -19.01 -8.71 -28.31
N ARG A 102 -20.25 -8.46 -28.76
CA ARG A 102 -21.44 -8.59 -27.91
C ARG A 102 -21.58 -10.00 -27.33
N TRP A 103 -21.37 -11.02 -28.16
CA TRP A 103 -21.43 -12.41 -27.73
C TRP A 103 -20.34 -12.74 -26.70
N PHE A 104 -19.11 -12.26 -26.93
CA PHE A 104 -18.02 -12.37 -25.96
C PHE A 104 -18.36 -11.75 -24.60
N PHE A 105 -18.88 -10.53 -24.55
CA PHE A 105 -19.23 -9.87 -23.28
C PHE A 105 -20.45 -10.49 -22.60
N ALA A 106 -21.43 -10.98 -23.37
CA ALA A 106 -22.55 -11.72 -22.83
C ALA A 106 -22.10 -13.04 -22.16
N ASP A 107 -21.19 -13.77 -22.81
CA ASP A 107 -20.61 -15.00 -22.27
C ASP A 107 -19.72 -14.72 -21.03
N ALA A 108 -18.91 -13.65 -21.08
CA ALA A 108 -18.13 -13.19 -19.93
C ALA A 108 -19.01 -12.86 -18.73
N ALA A 109 -20.10 -12.10 -18.92
CA ALA A 109 -21.07 -11.77 -17.88
C ALA A 109 -21.75 -13.02 -17.30
N ALA A 110 -22.10 -14.00 -18.14
CA ALA A 110 -22.69 -15.27 -17.69
C ALA A 110 -21.69 -16.12 -16.88
N SER A 111 -20.40 -16.12 -17.27
CA SER A 111 -19.34 -16.86 -16.58
C SER A 111 -18.97 -16.28 -15.20
N MET A 112 -19.40 -15.04 -14.90
CA MET A 112 -19.02 -14.33 -13.69
C MET A 112 -19.53 -15.01 -12.41
N SER A 113 -20.65 -15.75 -12.47
CA SER A 113 -21.26 -16.41 -11.30
C SER A 113 -20.29 -17.31 -10.51
N TYR A 114 -19.41 -18.06 -11.19
CA TYR A 114 -18.40 -18.88 -10.53
C TYR A 114 -17.02 -18.21 -10.45
N ARG A 115 -16.75 -17.20 -11.30
CA ARG A 115 -15.47 -16.47 -11.35
C ARG A 115 -15.43 -15.24 -10.43
N GLY A 116 -16.55 -14.84 -9.85
CA GLY A 116 -16.64 -13.66 -8.98
C GLY A 116 -15.65 -13.70 -7.82
N VAL A 117 -15.56 -14.84 -7.12
CA VAL A 117 -14.59 -15.02 -6.02
C VAL A 117 -13.14 -14.84 -6.49
N ALA A 118 -12.81 -15.29 -7.70
CA ALA A 118 -11.47 -15.09 -8.27
C ALA A 118 -11.18 -13.61 -8.52
N THR A 119 -12.17 -12.84 -8.98
CA THR A 119 -12.00 -11.38 -9.14
C THR A 119 -11.88 -10.64 -7.81
N MET A 120 -12.56 -11.09 -6.75
CA MET A 120 -12.38 -10.56 -5.39
C MET A 120 -10.95 -10.80 -4.91
N ALA A 121 -10.46 -12.04 -5.03
CA ALA A 121 -9.11 -12.42 -4.61
C ALA A 121 -8.04 -11.67 -5.41
N PHE A 122 -8.23 -11.53 -6.72
CA PHE A 122 -7.34 -10.74 -7.58
C PHE A 122 -7.29 -9.28 -7.15
N MET A 123 -8.45 -8.67 -6.86
CA MET A 123 -8.50 -7.28 -6.40
C MET A 123 -7.80 -7.09 -5.05
N LEU A 124 -8.00 -8.01 -4.10
CA LEU A 124 -7.31 -8.00 -2.82
C LEU A 124 -5.80 -8.16 -2.98
N ALA A 125 -5.36 -9.06 -3.86
CA ALA A 125 -3.93 -9.26 -4.15
C ALA A 125 -3.30 -8.01 -4.75
N LEU A 126 -3.98 -7.37 -5.71
CA LEU A 126 -3.52 -6.11 -6.32
C LEU A 126 -3.44 -4.99 -5.28
N ALA A 127 -4.47 -4.83 -4.45
CA ALA A 127 -4.51 -3.83 -3.40
C ALA A 127 -3.40 -4.05 -2.36
N ALA A 128 -3.16 -5.30 -1.95
CA ALA A 128 -2.07 -5.64 -1.04
C ALA A 128 -0.70 -5.35 -1.65
N ASN A 129 -0.50 -5.67 -2.92
CA ASN A 129 0.76 -5.41 -3.62
C ASN A 129 1.05 -3.90 -3.69
N ILE A 130 0.07 -3.10 -4.13
CA ILE A 130 0.18 -1.64 -4.18
C ILE A 130 0.41 -1.05 -2.78
N GLY A 131 -0.30 -1.57 -1.77
CA GLY A 131 -0.16 -1.12 -0.39
C GLY A 131 1.24 -1.35 0.17
N VAL A 132 1.80 -2.54 -0.02
CA VAL A 132 3.17 -2.87 0.41
C VAL A 132 4.20 -2.04 -0.34
N GLU A 133 4.07 -1.90 -1.67
CA GLU A 133 4.99 -1.11 -2.48
C GLU A 133 4.98 0.37 -2.07
N THR A 134 3.81 0.94 -1.82
CA THR A 134 3.67 2.31 -1.32
C THR A 134 4.28 2.47 0.08
N MET A 135 4.04 1.51 0.97
CA MET A 135 4.59 1.54 2.34
C MET A 135 6.13 1.50 2.30
N VAL A 136 6.71 0.55 1.56
CA VAL A 136 8.17 0.41 1.43
C VAL A 136 8.77 1.62 0.72
N GLY A 137 8.11 2.14 -0.32
CA GLY A 137 8.54 3.35 -1.02
C GLY A 137 8.60 4.56 -0.09
N SER A 138 7.58 4.75 0.75
CA SER A 138 7.53 5.87 1.70
C SER A 138 8.60 5.76 2.79
N PHE A 139 8.80 4.57 3.35
CA PHE A 139 9.89 4.31 4.30
C PHE A 139 11.25 4.58 3.67
N ARG A 140 11.49 4.10 2.44
CA ARG A 140 12.75 4.34 1.72
C ARG A 140 12.99 5.84 1.51
N ASP A 141 12.00 6.57 1.03
CA ASP A 141 12.10 8.02 0.80
C ASP A 141 12.40 8.79 2.11
N THR A 142 11.69 8.47 3.19
CA THR A 142 11.94 9.11 4.50
C THR A 142 13.31 8.78 5.06
N THR A 143 13.78 7.54 4.89
CA THR A 143 15.11 7.13 5.34
C THR A 143 16.21 7.78 4.51
N ASP A 144 16.03 7.86 3.19
CA ASP A 144 16.96 8.50 2.27
C ASP A 144 17.12 10.01 2.57
N LYS A 145 15.99 10.70 2.79
CA LYS A 145 15.99 12.09 3.27
C LYS A 145 16.69 12.24 4.61
N TRP A 146 16.34 11.42 5.59
CA TRP A 146 16.96 11.47 6.92
C TRP A 146 18.47 11.23 6.84
N LEU A 147 18.90 10.26 6.02
CA LEU A 147 20.31 9.94 5.85
C LEU A 147 21.06 11.07 5.16
N SER A 148 20.49 11.67 4.12
CA SER A 148 21.07 12.82 3.41
C SER A 148 21.22 14.03 4.33
N GLN A 149 20.24 14.25 5.21
CA GLN A 149 20.32 15.33 6.22
C GLN A 149 21.34 15.03 7.31
N ARG A 150 21.57 13.75 7.65
CA ARG A 150 22.48 13.35 8.72
C ARG A 150 23.93 13.25 8.25
N LEU A 151 24.14 12.77 7.03
CA LEU A 151 25.42 12.66 6.34
C LEU A 151 25.52 13.77 5.29
N ALA A 152 25.37 15.01 5.72
CA ALA A 152 25.35 16.15 4.82
C ALA A 152 26.71 16.44 4.16
N ALA A 153 27.81 15.85 4.68
CA ALA A 153 29.14 15.96 4.10
C ALA A 153 29.69 14.58 3.72
N ASP A 154 30.46 14.52 2.63
CA ASP A 154 31.12 13.28 2.19
C ASP A 154 32.23 12.83 3.15
N ILE A 155 32.94 13.79 3.75
CA ILE A 155 34.07 13.53 4.66
C ILE A 155 33.98 14.45 5.88
N TYR A 156 34.01 13.84 7.06
CA TYR A 156 34.09 14.54 8.35
C TYR A 156 35.53 14.51 8.87
N ILE A 157 36.13 15.69 9.07
CA ILE A 157 37.50 15.84 9.57
C ILE A 157 37.47 16.61 10.89
N TYR A 158 38.18 16.11 11.90
CA TYR A 158 38.25 16.72 13.24
C TYR A 158 39.66 17.25 13.52
N PRO A 159 40.04 18.43 12.99
CA PRO A 159 41.35 19.02 13.23
C PRO A 159 41.46 19.59 14.65
N THR A 160 42.70 19.80 15.11
CA THR A 160 42.94 20.66 16.28
C THR A 160 42.62 22.12 15.94
N ASN A 161 42.24 22.92 16.94
CA ASN A 161 41.91 24.35 16.73
C ASN A 161 43.02 25.13 15.99
N ASN A 162 44.29 24.79 16.24
CA ASN A 162 45.42 25.48 15.61
C ASN A 162 45.66 25.05 14.14
N SER A 163 45.18 23.87 13.73
CA SER A 163 45.34 23.36 12.36
C SER A 163 44.11 23.58 11.49
N ALA A 164 42.94 23.78 12.07
CA ALA A 164 41.65 23.91 11.36
C ALA A 164 41.70 24.97 10.24
N GLY A 165 42.16 26.19 10.54
CA GLY A 165 42.23 27.28 9.56
C GLY A 165 43.14 26.96 8.36
N ARG A 166 44.37 26.48 8.60
CA ARG A 166 45.30 26.12 7.52
C ARG A 166 44.79 24.96 6.67
N MET A 167 44.19 23.96 7.30
CA MET A 167 43.64 22.80 6.61
C MET A 167 42.44 23.18 5.74
N SER A 168 41.54 24.04 6.23
CA SER A 168 40.39 24.50 5.44
C SER A 168 40.81 25.27 4.18
N ALA A 169 41.81 26.16 4.29
CA ALA A 169 42.31 26.91 3.14
C ALA A 169 42.96 25.98 2.11
N TRP A 170 43.74 25.00 2.57
CA TRP A 170 44.33 24.01 1.68
C TRP A 170 43.29 23.14 0.98
N LEU A 171 42.20 22.75 1.67
CA LEU A 171 41.10 21.97 1.09
C LEU A 171 40.31 22.77 0.05
N GLN A 172 40.07 24.06 0.28
CA GLN A 172 39.38 24.93 -0.69
C GLN A 172 40.18 25.13 -1.98
N ASP A 173 41.51 25.03 -1.93
CA ASP A 173 42.37 25.13 -3.11
C ASP A 173 42.43 23.82 -3.93
N GLN A 174 41.90 22.70 -3.41
CA GLN A 174 41.92 21.42 -4.14
C GLN A 174 40.80 21.38 -5.20
N PRO A 175 41.09 21.00 -6.45
CA PRO A 175 40.10 21.00 -7.52
C PRO A 175 39.01 19.93 -7.36
N GLU A 176 39.23 18.94 -6.49
CA GLU A 176 38.28 17.85 -6.21
C GLU A 176 37.29 18.19 -5.10
N VAL A 177 37.52 19.29 -4.37
CA VAL A 177 36.70 19.69 -3.23
C VAL A 177 35.73 20.77 -3.69
N GLU A 178 34.44 20.43 -3.75
CA GLU A 178 33.39 21.36 -4.16
C GLU A 178 33.13 22.43 -3.09
N SER A 179 33.08 22.03 -1.82
CA SER A 179 32.84 22.95 -0.71
C SER A 179 33.45 22.47 0.60
N VAL A 180 33.74 23.42 1.50
CA VAL A 180 34.28 23.16 2.84
C VAL A 180 33.42 23.87 3.86
N TRP A 181 32.80 23.10 4.76
CA TRP A 181 31.90 23.59 5.80
C TRP A 181 32.58 23.53 7.18
N TRP A 182 32.16 24.42 8.07
CA TRP A 182 32.75 24.52 9.41
C TRP A 182 31.67 24.27 10.46
N ARG A 183 31.87 23.20 11.24
CA ARG A 183 31.02 22.87 12.39
C ARG A 183 31.84 22.97 13.67
N TRP A 184 31.40 23.84 14.58
CA TRP A 184 31.88 23.91 15.94
C TRP A 184 30.96 23.10 16.84
N GLU A 185 31.56 22.34 17.74
CA GLU A 185 30.85 21.54 18.72
C GLU A 185 31.44 21.79 20.10
N LYS A 186 30.57 22.01 21.08
CA LYS A 186 30.99 22.25 22.47
C LYS A 186 29.99 21.64 23.43
N ASP A 187 30.47 20.79 24.31
CA ASP A 187 29.71 20.29 25.44
C ASP A 187 29.71 21.32 26.57
N VAL A 188 28.51 21.75 26.96
CA VAL A 188 28.28 22.68 28.07
C VAL A 188 27.68 21.88 29.23
N PRO A 189 28.34 21.79 30.38
CA PRO A 189 27.78 21.12 31.55
C PRO A 189 26.59 21.93 32.08
N THR A 190 25.44 21.28 32.27
CA THR A 190 24.24 21.87 32.88
C THR A 190 23.81 21.04 34.08
N GLU A 191 22.93 21.60 34.93
CA GLU A 191 22.39 20.90 36.11
C GLU A 191 21.64 19.59 35.76
N HIS A 192 21.21 19.43 34.50
CA HIS A 192 20.47 18.27 34.01
C HIS A 192 21.31 17.33 33.12
N GLY A 193 22.61 17.58 32.99
CA GLY A 193 23.53 16.80 32.14
C GLY A 193 24.37 17.66 31.20
N ALA A 194 25.24 17.04 30.40
CA ALA A 194 25.97 17.73 29.36
C ALA A 194 25.04 18.10 28.20
N LEU A 195 24.98 19.39 27.84
CA LEU A 195 24.26 19.90 26.68
C LEU A 195 25.25 20.17 25.55
N GLN A 196 25.11 19.45 24.45
CA GLN A 196 25.95 19.60 23.27
C GLN A 196 25.43 20.77 22.43
N VAL A 197 26.26 21.80 22.24
CA VAL A 197 25.97 22.94 21.37
C VAL A 197 26.73 22.76 20.07
N VAL A 198 26.00 22.77 18.96
CA VAL A 198 26.55 22.63 17.61
C VAL A 198 26.25 23.90 16.82
N SER A 199 27.22 24.41 16.07
CA SER A 199 26.98 25.53 15.15
C SER A 199 26.46 25.03 13.80
N THR A 200 25.39 25.64 13.32
CA THR A 200 24.95 25.54 11.91
C THR A 200 25.53 26.72 11.15
N GLY A 201 26.22 26.46 10.05
CA GLY A 201 26.75 27.53 9.19
C GLY A 201 25.66 28.14 8.29
N PRO A 202 26.02 29.15 7.47
CA PRO A 202 25.07 29.93 6.68
C PRO A 202 24.74 29.32 5.31
N SER A 203 25.43 28.27 4.88
CA SER A 203 25.16 27.65 3.56
C SER A 203 23.84 26.87 3.58
N GLU A 204 23.17 26.78 2.42
CA GLU A 204 21.92 26.01 2.31
C GLU A 204 22.12 24.53 2.72
N GLY A 205 23.25 23.93 2.35
CA GLY A 205 23.58 22.56 2.75
C GLY A 205 23.79 22.37 4.26
N GLU A 206 24.36 23.36 4.96
CA GLU A 206 24.47 23.33 6.42
C GLU A 206 23.10 23.50 7.10
N LEU A 207 22.23 24.38 6.55
CA LEU A 207 20.88 24.63 7.08
C LEU A 207 19.94 23.44 6.91
N ASP A 208 20.06 22.71 5.79
CA ASP A 208 19.27 21.51 5.53
C ASP A 208 19.76 20.29 6.31
N SER A 209 20.96 20.35 6.89
CA SER A 209 21.52 19.27 7.70
C SER A 209 20.85 19.18 9.08
N LEU A 210 20.62 17.95 9.55
CA LEU A 210 20.19 17.72 10.92
C LEU A 210 21.40 17.86 11.84
N THR A 211 21.55 19.05 12.45
CA THR A 211 22.49 19.28 13.55
C THR A 211 22.06 18.45 14.76
N VAL A 212 22.61 17.25 14.87
CA VAL A 212 22.64 16.48 16.12
C VAL A 212 24.08 16.26 16.49
#